data_AF-A0A0L9T8D2-F1
#
_entry.id   AF-A0A0L9T8D2-F1
#
_cell.length_a   1.000
_cell.length_b   1.000
_cell.length_c   1.000
_cell.angle_alpha   90.00
_cell.angle_beta   90.00
_cell.angle_gamma   90.00
#
_symmetry.space_group_name_H-M   'P 1'
#
loop_
_entity.id
_entity.type
_entity.pdbx_description
1 polymer ?
#
loop_
_entity_poly.entity_id
_entity_poly.type
_entity_poly.pdbx_seq_one_letter_code
_entity_poly.pdbx_strand_id
1 'polypeptide(L)'
;MEKSGDDVVLLDRASRATRGKRLTKLLDDEIQEDELFWNQDALKEDEEDDNYQEEPEIADEFDSDFDEDETEPEEEEPDKYDAEDRMHKKKRLIFPGKTLAVKKKKKKTLSKLEGSPKEDEHSGKAAEEQQDETGERMIRKSTRTSVIVRQAERDAIRAALQATIKPVKRKKEGEEKRMTQEEMLLEAAQTEIMNLRNLERVLAREEEVKRRAIVHKNVYNGPQIQYISKNGCSYLEFIKGSSFHSEISTGPVQLSEN
;
A
#
# COMPACT_ATOMS: atom_id res chain seq x y z
N MET A 1 9.23 -50.36 -2.98
CA MET A 1 9.22 -48.99 -2.42
C MET A 1 10.11 -48.15 -3.32
N GLU A 2 9.59 -47.72 -4.46
CA GLU A 2 10.36 -46.93 -5.43
C GLU A 2 10.40 -45.48 -4.97
N LYS A 3 11.62 -44.96 -4.76
CA LYS A 3 11.85 -43.55 -4.50
C LYS A 3 11.82 -42.82 -5.85
N SER A 4 10.65 -42.28 -6.23
CA SER A 4 10.57 -41.27 -7.28
C SER A 4 11.15 -39.97 -6.73
N GLY A 5 12.46 -39.78 -6.90
CA GLY A 5 13.09 -38.50 -6.69
C GLY A 5 12.65 -37.57 -7.82
N ASP A 6 11.95 -36.49 -7.47
CA ASP A 6 11.67 -35.39 -8.37
C ASP A 6 13.01 -34.76 -8.78
N ASP A 7 13.51 -35.15 -9.95
CA ASP A 7 14.74 -34.60 -10.52
C ASP A 7 14.45 -33.16 -10.95
N VAL A 8 14.85 -32.21 -10.11
CA VAL A 8 14.67 -30.78 -10.36
C VAL A 8 15.38 -30.45 -11.67
N VAL A 9 14.61 -30.18 -12.72
CA VAL A 9 15.13 -29.86 -14.05
C VAL A 9 15.92 -28.55 -13.97
N LEU A 10 17.23 -28.68 -13.77
CA LEU A 10 18.18 -27.57 -13.80
C LEU A 10 18.44 -27.22 -15.26
N LEU A 11 17.76 -26.17 -15.75
CA LEU A 11 18.02 -25.61 -17.06
C LEU A 11 19.44 -25.02 -17.11
N ASP A 12 20.29 -25.58 -17.96
CA ASP A 12 21.64 -25.06 -18.19
C ASP A 12 21.55 -23.74 -18.97
N ARG A 13 21.78 -22.64 -18.25
CA ARG A 13 21.73 -21.27 -18.78
C ARG A 13 22.93 -20.49 -18.27
N ALA A 14 23.51 -19.66 -19.13
CA ALA A 14 24.62 -18.79 -18.76
C ALA A 14 24.26 -17.92 -17.54
N SER A 15 25.08 -17.98 -16.49
CA SER A 15 24.86 -17.18 -15.28
C SER A 15 25.39 -15.75 -15.46
N ARG A 16 24.66 -14.76 -14.93
CA ARG A 16 25.07 -13.34 -14.96
C ARG A 16 25.90 -13.02 -13.72
N ALA A 17 27.08 -12.40 -13.90
CA ALA A 17 27.97 -12.02 -12.80
C ALA A 17 27.33 -11.06 -11.76
N THR A 18 26.29 -10.32 -12.12
CA THR A 18 25.58 -9.40 -11.22
C THR A 18 24.32 -9.99 -10.58
N ARG A 19 23.97 -11.25 -10.89
CA ARG A 19 22.75 -11.89 -10.35
C ARG A 19 22.89 -12.08 -8.84
N GLY A 20 21.91 -11.60 -8.08
CA GLY A 20 21.85 -11.82 -6.63
C GLY A 20 22.83 -11.02 -5.78
N LYS A 21 23.60 -10.08 -6.35
CA LYS A 21 24.64 -9.33 -5.62
C LYS A 21 24.15 -8.58 -4.37
N ARG A 22 22.86 -8.20 -4.34
CA ARG A 22 22.22 -7.51 -3.20
C ARG A 22 21.24 -8.40 -2.43
N LEU A 23 20.99 -9.62 -2.92
CA LEU A 23 19.95 -10.48 -2.36
C LEU A 23 20.31 -10.96 -0.97
N THR A 24 21.56 -11.41 -0.77
CA THR A 24 22.05 -11.85 0.54
C THR A 24 21.96 -10.71 1.56
N LYS A 25 22.44 -9.52 1.19
CA LYS A 25 22.35 -8.34 2.05
C LYS A 25 20.91 -7.99 2.43
N LEU A 26 19.97 -8.02 1.48
CA LEU A 26 18.57 -7.71 1.78
C LEU A 26 17.95 -8.73 2.75
N LEU A 27 18.29 -10.01 2.60
CA LEU A 27 17.83 -11.05 3.52
C LEU A 27 18.46 -10.91 4.91
N ASP A 28 19.76 -10.57 4.98
CA ASP A 28 20.44 -10.33 6.25
C ASP A 28 19.89 -9.08 6.96
N ASP A 29 19.63 -8.00 6.21
CA ASP A 29 19.05 -6.75 6.73
C ASP A 29 17.61 -7.01 7.26
N GLU A 30 16.79 -7.81 6.56
CA GLU A 30 15.42 -8.19 6.98
C GLU A 30 15.43 -8.97 8.31
N ILE A 31 16.28 -9.99 8.42
CA ILE A 31 16.40 -10.80 9.64
C ILE A 31 16.83 -9.95 10.83
N GLN A 32 17.80 -9.04 10.63
CA GLN A 32 18.26 -8.14 11.70
C GLN A 32 17.17 -7.17 12.15
N GLU A 33 16.41 -6.59 11.22
CA GLU A 33 15.32 -5.69 11.55
C GLU A 33 14.19 -6.40 12.30
N ASP A 34 13.86 -7.64 11.90
CA ASP A 34 12.88 -8.48 12.58
C ASP A 34 13.34 -8.83 14.00
N GLU A 35 14.58 -9.27 14.18
CA GLU A 35 15.13 -9.54 15.51
C GLU A 35 15.10 -8.30 16.41
N LEU A 36 15.44 -7.13 15.88
CA LEU A 36 15.39 -5.87 16.64
C LEU A 36 13.97 -5.42 16.98
N PHE A 37 12.98 -5.76 16.14
CA PHE A 37 11.58 -5.45 16.39
C PHE A 37 10.98 -6.38 17.45
N TRP A 38 11.13 -7.70 17.26
CA TRP A 38 10.51 -8.70 18.13
C TRP A 38 11.17 -8.80 19.50
N ASN A 39 12.46 -8.48 19.62
CA ASN A 39 13.16 -8.52 20.92
C ASN A 39 12.92 -7.28 21.79
N GLN A 40 11.98 -6.40 21.45
CA GLN A 40 11.65 -5.22 22.26
C GLN A 40 10.93 -5.64 23.54
N ASP A 41 11.35 -5.05 24.67
CA ASP A 41 10.73 -5.32 25.98
C ASP A 41 9.24 -4.98 26.04
N ALA A 42 8.75 -4.12 25.15
CA ALA A 42 7.32 -3.77 25.06
C ALA A 42 6.46 -4.82 24.35
N LEU A 43 7.08 -5.79 23.67
CA LEU A 43 6.43 -6.88 22.92
C LEU A 43 6.66 -8.25 23.57
N LYS A 44 7.47 -8.31 24.63
CA LYS A 44 7.67 -9.55 25.40
C LYS A 44 6.43 -9.79 26.26
N GLU A 45 5.98 -11.03 26.30
CA GLU A 45 4.91 -11.45 27.20
C GLU A 45 5.43 -11.35 28.63
N ASP A 46 4.85 -10.45 29.42
CA ASP A 46 5.12 -10.33 30.83
C ASP A 46 4.16 -11.25 31.60
N GLU A 47 4.65 -11.96 32.63
CA GLU A 47 3.85 -12.92 33.42
C GLU A 47 2.68 -12.25 34.17
N GLU A 48 2.69 -10.92 34.25
CA GLU A 48 1.72 -10.07 34.95
C GLU A 48 1.04 -9.10 33.95
N ASP A 49 0.75 -9.58 32.74
CA ASP A 49 0.02 -8.85 31.68
C ASP A 49 -1.50 -9.00 31.84
N ASP A 50 -2.05 -8.37 32.89
CA ASP A 50 -3.49 -8.27 33.10
C ASP A 50 -4.15 -7.24 32.15
N ASN A 51 -5.44 -7.43 31.86
CA ASN A 51 -6.20 -6.47 31.06
C ASN A 51 -6.15 -5.07 31.68
N TYR A 52 -5.98 -4.05 30.83
CA TYR A 52 -6.00 -2.65 31.24
C TYR A 52 -7.19 -2.33 32.15
N GLN A 53 -6.90 -1.76 33.32
CA GLN A 53 -7.88 -1.24 34.26
C GLN A 53 -7.92 0.28 34.16
N GLU A 54 -9.11 0.84 33.98
CA GLU A 54 -9.29 2.29 33.97
C GLU A 54 -9.03 2.83 35.38
N GLU A 55 -7.92 3.56 35.53
CA GLU A 55 -7.67 4.33 36.75
C GLU A 55 -8.67 5.49 36.82
N PRO A 56 -9.22 5.78 38.01
CA PRO A 56 -10.14 6.90 38.16
C PRO A 56 -9.43 8.20 37.74
N GLU A 57 -10.06 8.97 36.87
CA GLU A 57 -9.55 10.26 36.40
C GLU A 57 -9.37 11.20 37.61
N ILE A 58 -8.11 11.35 38.04
CA ILE A 58 -7.74 12.29 39.10
C ILE A 58 -7.82 13.69 38.48
N ALA A 59 -8.51 14.60 39.16
CA ALA A 59 -8.58 15.98 38.71
C ALA A 59 -7.18 16.57 38.56
N ASP A 60 -6.93 17.23 37.43
CA ASP A 60 -5.65 17.86 37.13
C ASP A 60 -5.31 18.88 38.22
N GLU A 61 -4.15 18.70 38.86
CA GLU A 61 -3.70 19.54 39.97
C GLU A 61 -2.74 20.58 39.42
N PHE A 62 -3.19 21.84 39.42
CA PHE A 62 -2.40 22.92 38.85
C PHE A 62 -1.40 23.48 39.87
N ASP A 63 -0.15 23.65 39.45
CA ASP A 63 0.85 24.43 40.19
C ASP A 63 0.36 25.85 40.50
N SER A 64 0.83 26.40 41.63
CA SER A 64 0.37 27.69 42.15
C SER A 64 0.74 28.89 41.27
N ASP A 65 1.68 28.72 40.33
CA ASP A 65 2.16 29.74 39.39
C ASP A 65 1.41 29.71 38.04
N PHE A 66 0.40 28.87 37.87
CA PHE A 66 -0.32 28.80 36.59
C PHE A 66 -1.15 30.02 36.24
N ASP A 67 -1.75 30.60 37.27
CA ASP A 67 -2.47 31.86 37.13
C ASP A 67 -1.52 33.06 37.32
N GLU A 68 -0.22 32.82 37.58
CA GLU A 68 0.79 33.88 37.61
C GLU A 68 1.12 34.27 36.17
N ASP A 69 0.91 35.55 35.85
CA ASP A 69 1.18 36.08 34.53
C ASP A 69 2.67 35.90 34.22
N GLU A 70 2.99 35.15 33.14
CA GLU A 70 4.37 34.98 32.71
C GLU A 70 4.96 36.38 32.50
N THR A 71 5.95 36.75 33.32
CA THR A 71 6.57 38.08 33.24
C THR A 71 7.05 38.27 31.81
N GLU A 72 6.54 39.33 31.15
CA GLU A 72 6.88 39.67 29.77
C GLU A 72 8.41 39.57 29.64
N PRO A 73 8.94 38.72 28.73
CA PRO A 73 10.36 38.49 28.64
C PRO A 73 11.03 39.77 28.18
N GLU A 74 11.61 40.52 29.13
CA GLU A 74 12.65 41.49 28.80
C GLU A 74 13.77 40.70 28.14
N GLU A 75 14.13 41.09 26.92
CA GLU A 75 15.04 40.40 25.99
C GLU A 75 16.33 39.93 26.68
N GLU A 76 16.36 38.70 27.21
CA GLU A 76 17.58 38.08 27.68
C GLU A 76 17.78 36.70 27.03
N GLU A 77 19.04 36.47 26.65
CA GLU A 77 19.52 35.51 25.65
C GLU A 77 19.08 34.05 25.84
N PRO A 78 19.06 33.25 24.75
CA PRO A 78 18.58 31.87 24.79
C PRO A 78 19.52 30.97 25.60
N ASP A 79 19.12 30.67 26.83
CA ASP A 79 19.80 29.70 27.67
C ASP A 79 19.70 28.30 27.03
N LYS A 80 20.88 27.79 26.65
CA LYS A 80 21.08 26.52 25.94
C LYS A 80 21.29 25.37 26.92
N TYR A 81 20.46 25.21 27.92
CA TYR A 81 20.54 24.00 28.72
C TYR A 81 19.12 23.53 29.01
N ASP A 82 18.93 22.22 28.83
CA ASP A 82 17.78 21.47 29.32
C ASP A 82 16.61 21.16 28.36
N ALA A 83 16.94 20.68 27.15
CA ALA A 83 15.98 19.98 26.30
C ALA A 83 15.99 18.44 26.49
N GLU A 84 16.88 17.90 27.33
CA GLU A 84 17.10 16.44 27.45
C GLU A 84 16.40 15.82 28.67
N ASP A 85 16.08 16.58 29.73
CA ASP A 85 15.58 16.01 30.99
C ASP A 85 14.03 15.92 31.08
N ARG A 86 13.29 16.60 30.20
CA ARG A 86 11.80 16.57 30.17
C ARG A 86 11.17 15.32 29.54
N MET A 87 11.95 14.32 29.13
CA MET A 87 11.42 13.12 28.49
C MET A 87 11.29 11.97 29.49
N HIS A 88 10.13 11.84 30.13
CA HIS A 88 9.74 10.62 30.84
C HIS A 88 10.00 9.40 29.93
N LYS A 89 10.86 8.48 30.37
CA LYS A 89 11.30 7.31 29.61
C LYS A 89 10.19 6.26 29.51
N LYS A 90 9.09 6.56 28.82
CA LYS A 90 8.14 5.53 28.39
C LYS A 90 8.87 4.65 27.36
N LYS A 91 8.84 3.32 27.54
CA LYS A 91 9.43 2.36 26.59
C LYS A 91 8.68 2.48 25.26
N ARG A 92 9.23 3.20 24.29
CA ARG A 92 8.59 3.45 23.00
C ARG A 92 8.90 2.31 22.05
N LEU A 93 7.88 1.79 21.38
CA LEU A 93 8.03 0.85 20.27
C LEU A 93 8.84 1.51 19.15
N ILE A 94 9.94 0.88 18.74
CA ILE A 94 10.79 1.34 17.64
C ILE A 94 10.39 0.53 16.39
N PHE A 95 9.93 1.22 15.34
CA PHE A 95 9.53 0.56 14.10
C PHE A 95 10.71 0.43 13.12
N PRO A 96 10.94 -0.75 12.51
CA PRO A 96 11.99 -0.93 11.51
C PRO A 96 11.79 0.00 10.30
N GLY A 97 12.88 0.57 9.78
CA GLY A 97 12.86 1.49 8.63
C GLY A 97 12.62 2.98 8.93
N LYS A 98 12.28 3.39 10.17
CA LYS A 98 12.24 4.81 10.57
C LYS A 98 13.59 5.25 11.15
N THR A 99 14.52 5.64 10.28
CA THR A 99 15.66 6.45 10.71
C THR A 99 15.13 7.81 11.16
N LEU A 100 15.08 8.06 12.47
CA LEU A 100 14.90 9.42 12.99
C LEU A 100 16.10 10.22 12.50
N ALA A 101 15.87 11.07 11.49
CA ALA A 101 16.91 11.88 10.88
C ALA A 101 17.46 12.86 11.93
N VAL A 102 18.56 12.49 12.58
CA VAL A 102 19.37 13.42 13.38
C VAL A 102 19.82 14.53 12.44
N LYS A 103 19.23 15.72 12.59
CA LYS A 103 19.54 16.92 11.80
C LYS A 103 20.98 17.38 12.09
N LYS A 104 21.96 16.78 11.41
CA LYS A 104 23.34 17.28 11.39
C LYS A 104 23.38 18.58 10.58
N LYS A 105 23.39 19.73 11.27
CA LYS A 105 23.64 21.05 10.65
C LYS A 105 25.04 21.06 10.03
N LYS A 106 25.16 20.83 8.72
CA LYS A 106 26.42 21.03 7.99
C LYS A 106 26.56 22.50 7.61
N LYS A 107 27.59 23.15 8.15
CA LYS A 107 28.05 24.49 7.74
C LYS A 107 28.58 24.40 6.30
N LYS A 108 28.05 25.22 5.38
CA LYS A 108 28.55 25.34 4.02
C LYS A 108 29.82 26.21 4.02
N THR A 109 30.91 25.69 3.48
CA THR A 109 32.09 26.48 3.10
C THR A 109 32.10 26.67 1.58
N LEU A 110 32.17 27.93 1.16
CA LEU A 110 32.27 28.39 -0.23
C LEU A 110 33.74 28.69 -0.56
N SER A 111 34.29 28.06 -1.61
CA SER A 111 35.45 28.56 -2.40
C SER A 111 35.49 27.77 -3.73
N LYS A 112 35.27 28.40 -4.91
CA LYS A 112 36.25 28.97 -5.88
C LYS A 112 37.08 27.85 -6.56
N LEU A 113 37.15 27.64 -7.89
CA LEU A 113 37.45 28.43 -9.10
C LEU A 113 36.88 27.69 -10.35
N GLU A 114 36.38 28.36 -11.40
CA GLU A 114 37.02 28.61 -12.73
C GLU A 114 37.68 27.38 -13.42
N GLY A 115 37.55 27.08 -14.72
CA GLY A 115 36.92 27.68 -15.90
C GLY A 115 37.47 26.97 -17.17
N SER A 116 36.65 26.78 -18.21
CA SER A 116 36.99 27.01 -19.65
C SER A 116 35.92 26.41 -20.59
N PRO A 117 35.58 27.12 -21.69
CA PRO A 117 34.48 26.76 -22.59
C PRO A 117 34.99 26.07 -23.88
N LYS A 118 34.12 25.30 -24.54
CA LYS A 118 34.24 25.03 -25.97
C LYS A 118 32.89 25.21 -26.65
N GLU A 119 32.88 26.17 -27.56
CA GLU A 119 31.87 26.47 -28.55
C GLU A 119 31.87 25.36 -29.63
N ASP A 120 30.70 25.04 -30.18
CA ASP A 120 30.51 25.02 -31.63
C ASP A 120 29.01 25.04 -31.98
N GLU A 121 28.67 26.08 -32.75
CA GLU A 121 27.48 26.42 -33.52
C GLU A 121 26.95 25.25 -34.40
N HIS A 122 25.68 25.12 -34.85
CA HIS A 122 24.80 26.08 -35.53
C HIS A 122 23.39 25.50 -35.77
N SER A 123 22.39 26.41 -35.83
CA SER A 123 21.11 26.38 -36.58
C SER A 123 20.00 25.42 -36.13
N GLY A 124 18.73 25.78 -35.88
CA GLY A 124 17.88 26.95 -36.19
C GLY A 124 16.53 26.37 -36.67
N LYS A 125 15.39 26.51 -35.97
CA LYS A 125 14.35 27.57 -35.99
C LYS A 125 13.18 27.05 -35.12
N ALA A 126 12.73 27.77 -34.09
CA ALA A 126 11.55 28.66 -34.05
C ALA A 126 10.22 28.00 -34.50
N ALA A 127 9.08 28.12 -33.83
CA ALA A 127 8.64 28.59 -32.51
C ALA A 127 7.13 28.27 -32.47
N GLU A 128 6.58 27.74 -31.37
CA GLU A 128 5.25 28.17 -30.88
C GLU A 128 5.11 27.84 -29.38
N GLU A 129 4.62 28.84 -28.66
CA GLU A 129 4.56 28.96 -27.22
C GLU A 129 3.42 28.13 -26.63
N GLN A 130 3.67 27.48 -25.49
CA GLN A 130 2.84 27.65 -24.28
C GLN A 130 3.53 27.02 -23.07
N GLN A 131 3.67 27.85 -22.04
CA GLN A 131 4.04 27.53 -20.65
C GLN A 131 3.12 26.40 -20.14
N ASP A 132 3.59 25.41 -19.39
CA ASP A 132 4.00 25.56 -18.00
C ASP A 132 5.04 24.54 -17.56
N GLU A 133 5.87 25.04 -16.66
CA GLU A 133 6.91 24.38 -15.92
C GLU A 133 6.36 23.22 -15.07
N THR A 134 6.90 22.01 -15.27
CA THR A 134 7.50 21.17 -14.21
C THR A 134 7.71 19.74 -14.71
N GLY A 135 8.91 19.48 -15.24
CA GLY A 135 9.55 18.14 -15.27
C GLY A 135 8.65 16.92 -15.53
N GLU A 136 7.98 16.85 -16.67
CA GLU A 136 7.10 15.72 -17.03
C GLU A 136 7.91 14.47 -17.42
N ARG A 137 8.44 13.75 -16.43
CA ARG A 137 9.06 12.44 -16.62
C ARG A 137 7.99 11.37 -16.89
N MET A 138 8.09 10.72 -18.05
CA MET A 138 7.83 9.28 -18.28
C MET A 138 6.44 8.70 -17.96
N ILE A 139 5.32 9.45 -18.05
CA ILE A 139 3.97 8.87 -17.86
C ILE A 139 3.16 8.91 -19.17
N ARG A 140 2.46 7.81 -19.48
CA ARG A 140 1.60 7.70 -20.67
C ARG A 140 0.41 8.65 -20.57
N LYS A 141 0.04 9.28 -21.69
CA LYS A 141 -1.06 10.28 -21.78
C LYS A 141 -2.40 9.78 -21.20
N SER A 142 -2.72 8.49 -21.36
CA SER A 142 -3.96 7.89 -20.83
C SER A 142 -4.00 7.77 -19.30
N THR A 143 -2.85 7.62 -18.64
CA THR A 143 -2.76 7.63 -17.18
C THR A 143 -2.90 9.04 -16.63
N ARG A 144 -2.46 10.06 -17.38
CA ARG A 144 -2.65 11.46 -17.01
C ARG A 144 -4.12 11.85 -17.06
N THR A 145 -4.84 11.48 -18.11
CA THR A 145 -6.27 11.77 -18.23
C THR A 145 -7.09 11.09 -17.14
N SER A 146 -6.79 9.83 -16.80
CA SER A 146 -7.49 9.14 -15.71
C SER A 146 -7.24 9.77 -14.33
N VAL A 147 -6.02 10.25 -14.06
CA VAL A 147 -5.71 10.98 -12.82
C VAL A 147 -6.44 12.31 -12.75
N ILE A 148 -6.49 13.07 -13.84
CA ILE A 148 -7.21 14.36 -13.91
C ILE A 148 -8.71 14.16 -13.67
N VAL A 149 -9.32 13.17 -14.35
CA VAL A 149 -10.74 12.84 -14.18
C VAL A 149 -11.02 12.45 -12.72
N ARG A 150 -10.19 11.59 -12.14
CA ARG A 150 -10.35 11.14 -10.74
C ARG A 150 -10.14 12.27 -9.73
N GLN A 151 -9.30 13.25 -10.05
CA GLN A 151 -9.09 14.43 -9.22
C GLN A 151 -10.32 15.35 -9.27
N ALA A 152 -10.84 15.60 -10.46
CA ALA A 152 -12.07 16.38 -10.66
C ALA A 152 -13.28 15.74 -9.95
N GLU A 153 -13.42 14.40 -10.01
CA GLU A 153 -14.45 13.67 -9.28
C GLU A 153 -14.35 13.87 -7.76
N ARG A 154 -13.13 13.79 -7.20
CA ARG A 154 -12.91 14.01 -5.76
C ARG A 154 -13.22 15.44 -5.34
N ASP A 155 -12.79 16.40 -6.14
CA ASP A 155 -13.01 17.81 -5.84
C ASP A 155 -14.48 18.19 -5.98
N ALA A 156 -15.22 17.57 -6.92
CA ALA A 156 -16.68 17.68 -7.01
C ALA A 156 -17.40 17.11 -5.78
N ILE A 157 -16.96 15.97 -5.24
CA ILE A 157 -17.52 15.39 -4.01
C ILE A 157 -17.24 16.30 -2.81
N ARG A 158 -16.02 16.83 -2.68
CA ARG A 158 -15.66 17.76 -1.60
C ARG A 158 -16.48 19.05 -1.67
N ALA A 159 -16.65 19.61 -2.86
CA ALA A 159 -17.45 20.81 -3.09
C ALA A 159 -18.93 20.56 -2.79
N ALA A 160 -19.49 19.40 -3.16
CA ALA A 160 -20.86 19.03 -2.83
C ALA A 160 -21.08 18.93 -1.31
N LEU A 161 -20.14 18.29 -0.59
CA LEU A 161 -20.20 18.22 0.87
C LEU A 161 -20.15 19.62 1.50
N GLN A 162 -19.22 20.48 1.06
CA GLN A 162 -19.11 21.85 1.55
C GLN A 162 -20.34 22.71 1.21
N ALA A 163 -20.95 22.51 0.04
CA ALA A 163 -22.17 23.22 -0.37
C ALA A 163 -23.41 22.77 0.40
N THR A 164 -23.45 21.52 0.88
CA THR A 164 -24.53 21.03 1.77
C THR A 164 -24.38 21.48 3.22
N ILE A 165 -23.18 21.91 3.64
CA ILE A 165 -22.94 22.53 4.94
C ILE A 165 -23.48 23.96 4.86
N LYS A 166 -24.78 24.11 5.11
CA LYS A 166 -25.41 25.43 5.31
C LYS A 166 -24.66 26.13 6.44
N PRO A 167 -24.32 27.43 6.32
CA PRO A 167 -23.73 28.17 7.43
C PRO A 167 -24.70 28.13 8.60
N VAL A 168 -24.33 27.37 9.62
CA VAL A 168 -25.09 27.24 10.85
C VAL A 168 -25.10 28.62 11.48
N LYS A 169 -26.24 29.30 11.43
CA LYS A 169 -26.46 30.50 12.24
C LYS A 169 -26.31 30.04 13.69
N ARG A 170 -25.25 30.49 14.36
CA ARG A 170 -25.01 30.26 15.79
C ARG A 170 -26.30 30.68 16.52
N LYS A 171 -27.09 29.69 16.96
CA LYS A 171 -28.18 29.95 17.90
C LYS A 171 -27.54 30.19 19.26
N LYS A 172 -28.17 31.07 20.04
CA LYS A 172 -27.73 31.45 21.38
C LYS A 172 -27.46 30.20 22.21
N GLU A 173 -26.23 30.12 22.72
CA GLU A 173 -25.76 29.20 23.73
C GLU A 173 -26.63 29.41 24.98
N GLY A 174 -27.38 28.37 25.41
CA GLY A 174 -28.23 28.52 26.60
C GLY A 174 -29.35 27.50 26.79
N GLU A 175 -29.74 26.71 25.80
CA GLU A 175 -30.72 25.63 25.99
C GLU A 175 -30.31 24.38 25.21
N GLU A 176 -29.13 23.85 25.53
CA GLU A 176 -28.93 22.41 25.35
C GLU A 176 -29.82 21.72 26.37
N LYS A 177 -31.08 21.45 25.98
CA LYS A 177 -31.89 20.45 26.64
C LYS A 177 -31.01 19.21 26.74
N ARG A 178 -30.55 18.88 27.95
CA ARG A 178 -29.94 17.59 28.23
C ARG A 178 -30.88 16.54 27.66
N MET A 179 -30.42 15.81 26.65
CA MET A 179 -31.21 14.75 26.01
C MET A 179 -31.75 13.89 27.13
N THR A 180 -33.08 13.79 27.21
CA THR A 180 -33.68 12.91 28.21
C THR A 180 -33.24 11.48 27.90
N GLN A 181 -33.23 10.61 28.91
CA GLN A 181 -32.88 9.20 28.71
C GLN A 181 -33.74 8.56 27.61
N GLU A 182 -35.00 8.99 27.48
CA GLU A 182 -35.91 8.57 26.40
C GLU A 182 -35.45 9.03 25.02
N GLU A 183 -34.97 10.27 24.88
CA GLU A 183 -34.45 10.78 23.61
C GLU A 183 -33.17 10.04 23.19
N MET A 184 -32.30 9.70 24.15
CA MET A 184 -31.11 8.88 23.90
C MET A 184 -31.48 7.47 23.43
N LEU A 185 -32.51 6.86 24.03
CA LEU A 185 -32.99 5.55 23.62
C LEU A 185 -33.66 5.58 22.24
N LEU A 186 -34.37 6.65 21.90
CA LEU A 186 -34.96 6.83 20.56
C LEU A 186 -33.88 7.04 19.49
N GLU A 187 -32.83 7.81 19.79
CA GLU A 187 -31.70 7.98 18.90
C GLU A 187 -30.94 6.65 18.72
N ALA A 188 -30.68 5.93 19.80
CA ALA A 188 -30.08 4.60 19.76
C ALA A 188 -30.89 3.64 18.86
N ALA A 189 -32.22 3.59 19.00
CA ALA A 189 -33.08 2.76 18.16
C ALA A 189 -33.04 3.15 16.67
N GLN A 190 -32.97 4.45 16.36
CA GLN A 190 -32.81 4.91 14.98
C GLN A 190 -31.44 4.53 14.40
N THR A 191 -30.38 4.66 15.20
CA THR A 191 -29.04 4.24 14.78
C THR A 191 -28.94 2.73 14.62
N GLU A 192 -29.63 1.93 15.44
CA GLU A 192 -29.73 0.48 15.31
C GLU A 192 -30.35 0.09 13.95
N ILE A 193 -31.45 0.72 13.56
CA ILE A 193 -32.07 0.51 12.24
C ILE A 193 -31.08 0.83 11.11
N MET A 194 -30.31 1.91 11.25
CA MET A 194 -29.32 2.30 10.24
C MET A 194 -28.13 1.34 10.21
N ASN A 195 -27.68 0.86 11.36
CA ASN A 195 -26.61 -0.11 11.51
C ASN A 195 -27.01 -1.48 10.93
N LEU A 196 -28.23 -1.95 11.17
CA LEU A 196 -28.76 -3.17 10.56
C LEU A 196 -28.79 -3.07 9.03
N ARG A 197 -29.30 -1.96 8.48
CA ARG A 197 -29.30 -1.71 7.02
C ARG A 197 -27.89 -1.59 6.43
N ASN A 198 -26.92 -1.09 7.19
CA ASN A 198 -25.52 -1.03 6.79
C ASN A 198 -24.92 -2.43 6.78
N LEU A 199 -25.15 -3.22 7.82
CA LEU A 199 -24.69 -4.59 7.97
C LEU A 199 -25.23 -5.48 6.84
N GLU A 200 -26.52 -5.41 6.55
CA GLU A 200 -27.12 -6.13 5.41
C GLU A 200 -26.43 -5.80 4.08
N ARG A 201 -26.12 -4.52 3.84
CA ARG A 201 -25.38 -4.09 2.65
C ARG A 201 -23.95 -4.64 2.60
N VAL A 202 -23.28 -4.77 3.74
CA VAL A 202 -21.93 -5.35 3.82
C VAL A 202 -22.00 -6.85 3.55
N LEU A 203 -22.91 -7.57 4.23
CA LEU A 203 -23.11 -9.01 4.03
C LEU A 203 -23.48 -9.34 2.59
N ALA A 204 -24.38 -8.57 1.96
CA ALA A 204 -24.74 -8.77 0.56
C ALA A 204 -23.53 -8.63 -0.39
N ARG A 205 -22.63 -7.67 -0.11
CA ARG A 205 -21.39 -7.52 -0.89
C ARG A 205 -20.42 -8.67 -0.65
N GLU A 206 -20.28 -9.14 0.59
CA GLU A 206 -19.44 -10.28 0.91
C GLU A 206 -19.93 -11.56 0.21
N GLU A 207 -21.24 -11.80 0.20
CA GLU A 207 -21.84 -12.92 -0.54
C GLU A 207 -21.59 -12.80 -2.05
N GLU A 208 -21.73 -11.62 -2.63
CA GLU A 208 -21.43 -11.37 -4.05
C GLU A 208 -19.95 -11.61 -4.36
N VAL A 209 -19.04 -11.09 -3.53
CA VAL A 209 -17.58 -11.33 -3.68
C VAL A 209 -17.29 -12.83 -3.59
N LYS A 210 -17.89 -13.54 -2.64
CA LYS A 210 -17.74 -14.99 -2.48
C LYS A 210 -18.26 -15.76 -3.69
N ARG A 211 -19.42 -15.38 -4.23
CA ARG A 211 -20.00 -15.98 -5.45
C ARG A 211 -19.13 -15.74 -6.68
N ARG A 212 -18.58 -14.52 -6.83
CA ARG A 212 -17.68 -14.15 -7.94
C ARG A 212 -16.29 -14.79 -7.81
N ALA A 213 -15.81 -15.01 -6.59
CA ALA A 213 -14.53 -15.66 -6.33
C ALA A 213 -14.53 -17.16 -6.68
N ILE A 214 -15.71 -17.81 -6.68
CA ILE A 214 -15.83 -19.21 -7.10
C ILE A 214 -15.79 -19.26 -8.63
N VAL A 215 -14.57 -19.37 -9.17
CA VAL A 215 -14.34 -19.62 -10.59
C VAL A 215 -14.79 -21.05 -10.91
N HIS A 216 -16.00 -21.19 -11.45
CA HIS A 216 -16.48 -22.45 -11.98
C HIS A 216 -15.73 -22.75 -13.30
N LYS A 217 -14.63 -23.48 -13.20
CA LYS A 217 -13.92 -23.99 -14.37
C LYS A 217 -14.65 -25.24 -14.85
N ASN A 218 -15.34 -25.13 -15.98
CA ASN A 218 -15.91 -26.30 -16.62
C ASN A 218 -14.74 -27.18 -17.12
N VAL A 219 -14.56 -28.34 -16.50
CA VAL A 219 -13.55 -29.31 -16.93
C VAL A 219 -14.06 -29.95 -18.22
N TYR A 220 -13.32 -29.76 -19.32
CA TYR A 220 -13.64 -30.41 -20.58
C TYR A 220 -13.49 -31.93 -20.43
N ASN A 221 -14.61 -32.64 -20.59
CA ASN A 221 -14.70 -34.10 -20.50
C ASN A 221 -14.95 -34.77 -21.85
N GLY A 222 -14.73 -34.06 -22.96
CA GLY A 222 -14.84 -34.61 -24.31
C GLY A 222 -13.57 -35.34 -24.78
N PRO A 223 -13.60 -35.88 -26.02
CA PRO A 223 -12.46 -36.54 -26.65
C PRO A 223 -11.22 -35.66 -26.65
N GLN A 224 -10.10 -36.19 -26.18
CA GLN A 224 -8.84 -35.47 -26.07
C GLN A 224 -7.71 -36.24 -26.76
N ILE A 225 -6.79 -35.53 -27.40
CA ILE A 225 -5.56 -36.11 -27.96
C ILE A 225 -4.38 -35.47 -27.22
N GLN A 226 -3.48 -36.30 -26.70
CA GLN A 226 -2.30 -35.88 -25.97
C GLN A 226 -1.05 -36.22 -26.79
N TYR A 227 -0.25 -35.22 -27.11
CA TYR A 227 1.07 -35.42 -27.72
C TYR A 227 2.10 -35.64 -26.62
N ILE A 228 2.90 -36.70 -26.75
CA ILE A 228 3.94 -37.06 -25.79
C ILE A 228 5.24 -37.29 -26.57
N SER A 229 6.27 -36.53 -26.25
CA SER A 229 7.62 -36.75 -26.77
C SER A 229 8.51 -37.20 -25.61
N LYS A 230 8.99 -38.44 -25.68
CA LYS A 230 9.86 -39.03 -24.65
C LYS A 230 10.97 -39.81 -25.33
N ASN A 231 12.20 -39.60 -24.87
CA ASN A 231 13.40 -40.30 -25.35
C ASN A 231 13.63 -40.20 -26.87
N GLY A 232 13.31 -39.06 -27.48
CA GLY A 232 13.48 -38.83 -28.93
C GLY A 232 12.40 -39.45 -29.81
N CYS A 233 11.42 -40.17 -29.23
CA CYS A 233 10.25 -40.68 -29.94
C CYS A 233 9.03 -39.81 -29.64
N SER A 234 8.13 -39.69 -30.63
CA SER A 234 6.93 -38.86 -30.55
C SER A 234 5.69 -39.72 -30.73
N TYR A 235 4.75 -39.60 -29.80
CA TYR A 235 3.53 -40.40 -29.73
C TYR A 235 2.30 -39.49 -29.61
N LEU A 236 1.18 -39.95 -30.15
CA LEU A 236 -0.14 -39.35 -29.98
C LEU A 236 -1.02 -40.35 -29.23
N GLU A 237 -1.46 -39.98 -28.04
CA GLU A 237 -2.40 -40.77 -27.24
C GLU A 237 -3.81 -40.18 -27.36
N PHE A 238 -4.78 -41.05 -27.59
CA PHE A 238 -6.20 -40.69 -27.72
C PHE A 238 -6.90 -41.06 -26.40
N ILE A 239 -7.47 -40.06 -25.72
CA ILE A 239 -8.00 -40.15 -24.35
C ILE A 239 -9.47 -39.70 -24.35
N LYS A 240 -10.26 -40.13 -23.36
CA LYS A 240 -11.67 -39.74 -23.16
C LYS A 240 -12.58 -40.00 -24.37
N GLY A 241 -12.47 -41.18 -24.98
CA GLY A 241 -13.33 -41.60 -26.09
C GLY A 241 -12.92 -41.06 -27.46
N SER A 242 -11.76 -40.41 -27.55
CA SER A 242 -11.10 -40.19 -28.84
C SER A 242 -10.58 -41.53 -29.36
N SER A 243 -10.90 -41.89 -30.60
CA SER A 243 -10.42 -43.11 -31.26
C SER A 243 -9.70 -42.77 -32.55
N PHE A 244 -8.60 -43.48 -32.80
CA PHE A 244 -7.87 -43.35 -34.06
C PHE A 244 -8.52 -44.23 -35.12
N HIS A 245 -9.26 -43.62 -36.04
CA HIS A 245 -9.80 -44.29 -37.22
C HIS A 245 -8.82 -44.16 -38.38
N SER A 246 -7.72 -44.93 -38.34
CA SER A 246 -6.86 -45.08 -39.52
C SER A 246 -7.40 -46.18 -40.42
N GLU A 247 -8.32 -45.82 -41.31
CA GLU A 247 -8.51 -46.60 -42.51
C GLU A 247 -7.38 -46.22 -43.48
N ILE A 248 -6.44 -47.13 -43.68
CA ILE A 248 -5.38 -46.93 -44.66
C ILE A 248 -6.03 -47.09 -46.04
N SER A 249 -6.35 -45.97 -46.69
CA SER A 249 -6.88 -46.00 -48.04
C SER A 249 -5.80 -46.48 -49.00
N THR A 250 -5.90 -47.74 -49.42
CA THR A 250 -5.02 -48.37 -50.43
C THR A 250 -5.60 -48.28 -51.85
N GLY A 251 -6.70 -47.55 -52.02
CA GLY A 251 -7.31 -47.34 -53.33
C GLY A 251 -6.45 -46.43 -54.22
N PRO A 252 -6.33 -46.71 -55.53
CA PRO A 252 -5.62 -45.82 -56.44
C PRO A 252 -6.33 -44.46 -56.48
N VAL A 253 -5.69 -43.44 -55.92
CA VAL A 253 -6.14 -42.05 -56.03
C VAL A 253 -5.98 -41.65 -57.49
N GLN A 254 -7.07 -41.66 -58.26
CA GLN A 254 -7.07 -41.04 -59.57
C GLN A 254 -7.03 -39.52 -59.36
N LEU A 255 -5.82 -38.96 -59.42
CA LEU A 255 -5.61 -37.53 -59.55
C LEU A 255 -6.18 -37.13 -60.91
N SER A 256 -7.32 -36.43 -60.90
CA SER A 256 -7.84 -35.76 -62.09
C SER A 256 -6.88 -34.62 -62.46
N GLU A 257 -6.12 -34.80 -63.54
CA GLU A 257 -5.39 -33.71 -64.18
C GLU A 257 -6.41 -32.75 -64.81
N ASN A 258 -6.41 -31.51 -64.33
CA ASN A 258 -7.04 -30.37 -65.01
C ASN A 258 -6.05 -29.78 -66.02
#